data_AF-A0A0H5R0H4-F1
#
_entry.id   AF-A0A0H5R0H4-F1
#
_cell.length_a   1.000
_cell.length_b   1.000
_cell.length_c   1.000
_cell.angle_alpha   90.00
_cell.angle_beta   90.00
_cell.angle_gamma   90.00
#
_symmetry.space_group_name_H-M   'P 1'
#
loop_
_entity.id
_entity.type
_entity.pdbx_description
1 polymer ?
#
loop_
_entity_poly.entity_id
_entity_poly.type
_entity_poly.pdbx_seq_one_letter_code
_entity_poly.pdbx_strand_id
1 'polypeptide(L)'
;MSWTDEKLTGNDQAENPLVPTETVVIIKPGKNADGFWTNQDLVKQIREHAIPIFRILHSKSKMLLMFDNSQNHRALPPNALNAKVLNLNDGGKNVKLQCPGWFMKQGQTDDADECGSPQRLRTILHERGLWENYFLRRFSQPKFHCEFDVIEMY
;
A
#
# COMPACT_ATOMS: atom_id res chain seq x y z
N MET A 1 -10.75 -23.08 -9.03
CA MET A 1 -9.43 -23.31 -8.41
C MET A 1 -9.44 -22.59 -7.07
N SER A 2 -9.61 -23.31 -5.97
CA SER A 2 -9.50 -22.75 -4.62
C SER A 2 -8.02 -22.68 -4.25
N TRP A 3 -7.50 -21.47 -4.09
CA TRP A 3 -6.10 -21.19 -3.72
C TRP A 3 -5.73 -21.62 -2.27
N THR A 4 -6.58 -22.37 -1.58
CA THR A 4 -6.48 -22.56 -0.14
C THR A 4 -5.48 -23.63 0.30
N ASP A 5 -4.95 -24.45 -0.60
CA ASP A 5 -4.23 -25.67 -0.20
C ASP A 5 -2.98 -25.99 -1.03
N GLU A 6 -2.39 -25.00 -1.73
CA GLU A 6 -1.11 -25.21 -2.41
C GLU A 6 0.03 -25.25 -1.37
N LYS A 7 0.59 -26.44 -1.18
CA LYS A 7 1.70 -26.75 -0.27
C LYS A 7 2.78 -27.48 -1.04
N LEU A 8 4.03 -27.31 -0.63
CA LEU A 8 5.13 -28.09 -1.21
C LEU A 8 4.93 -29.58 -0.93
N THR A 9 5.21 -30.42 -1.93
CA THR A 9 5.21 -31.87 -1.74
C THR A 9 6.48 -32.33 -1.01
N GLY A 10 6.49 -33.58 -0.52
CA GLY A 10 7.66 -34.12 0.19
C GLY A 10 8.95 -34.11 -0.65
N ASN A 11 8.84 -34.28 -1.98
CA ASN A 11 9.99 -34.21 -2.88
C ASN A 11 10.46 -32.77 -3.07
N ASP A 12 9.53 -31.83 -3.29
CA ASP A 12 9.87 -30.40 -3.43
C ASP A 12 10.58 -29.85 -2.18
N GLN A 13 10.12 -30.29 -1.00
CA GLN A 13 10.71 -29.92 0.28
C GLN A 13 12.10 -30.53 0.50
N ALA A 14 12.32 -31.77 0.04
CA ALA A 14 13.63 -32.41 0.10
C ALA A 14 14.66 -31.69 -0.78
N GLU A 15 14.24 -31.19 -1.94
CA GLU A 15 15.08 -30.38 -2.84
C GLU A 15 15.26 -28.94 -2.34
N ASN A 16 14.27 -28.41 -1.61
CA ASN A 16 14.25 -27.02 -1.12
C ASN A 16 14.05 -26.95 0.40
N PRO A 17 14.99 -27.47 1.22
CA PRO A 17 14.80 -27.62 2.66
C PRO A 17 14.68 -26.30 3.42
N LEU A 18 15.11 -25.19 2.81
CA LEU A 18 15.04 -23.84 3.40
C LEU A 18 13.72 -23.13 3.12
N VAL A 19 12.87 -23.66 2.23
CA VAL A 19 11.59 -23.05 1.89
C VAL A 19 10.49 -23.61 2.82
N PRO A 20 9.63 -22.78 3.41
CA PRO A 20 8.51 -23.28 4.20
C PRO A 20 7.57 -24.15 3.36
N THR A 21 6.98 -25.18 3.97
CA THR A 21 6.04 -26.08 3.28
C THR A 21 4.69 -25.42 2.99
N GLU A 22 4.29 -24.48 3.84
CA GLU A 22 2.99 -23.81 3.76
C GLU A 22 3.14 -22.28 3.79
N THR A 23 2.18 -21.61 3.15
CA THR A 23 2.09 -20.14 3.10
C THR A 23 1.41 -19.55 4.35
N VAL A 24 0.69 -20.37 5.12
CA VAL A 24 -0.14 -19.94 6.24
C VAL A 24 0.73 -19.63 7.46
N VAL A 25 0.51 -18.45 8.05
CA VAL A 25 1.11 -18.04 9.33
C VAL A 25 -0.03 -17.86 10.34
N ILE A 26 0.04 -18.56 11.46
CA ILE A 26 -0.94 -18.47 12.55
C ILE A 26 -0.39 -17.49 13.60
N ILE A 27 -1.21 -16.49 13.97
CA ILE A 27 -0.90 -15.56 15.06
C ILE A 27 -1.89 -15.73 16.21
N LYS A 28 -1.41 -15.52 17.44
CA LYS A 28 -2.25 -15.39 18.64
C LYS A 28 -2.40 -13.91 18.97
N PRO A 29 -3.54 -13.27 18.64
CA PRO A 29 -3.67 -11.83 18.78
C PRO A 29 -3.72 -11.39 20.25
N GLY A 30 -3.08 -10.27 20.56
CA GLY A 30 -3.19 -9.59 21.85
C GLY A 30 -1.91 -8.92 22.34
N LYS A 31 -2.07 -7.92 23.22
CA LYS A 31 -0.95 -7.15 23.81
C LYS A 31 0.06 -8.02 24.57
N ASN A 32 -0.39 -9.14 25.12
CA ASN A 32 0.42 -10.10 25.88
C ASN A 32 0.63 -11.42 25.10
N ALA A 33 0.46 -11.38 23.78
CA ALA A 33 0.65 -12.52 22.87
C ALA A 33 1.52 -12.06 21.68
N ASP A 34 1.19 -12.46 20.45
CA ASP A 34 1.99 -12.15 19.26
C ASP A 34 1.74 -10.73 18.71
N GLY A 35 0.97 -9.91 19.42
CA GLY A 35 0.56 -8.58 18.97
C GLY A 35 -0.67 -8.61 18.05
N PHE A 36 -0.78 -7.62 17.17
CA PHE A 36 -1.80 -7.58 16.11
C PHE A 36 -1.14 -7.75 14.76
N TRP A 37 -1.84 -8.32 13.78
CA TRP A 37 -1.34 -8.43 12.42
C TRP A 37 -1.15 -7.04 11.80
N THR A 38 0.03 -6.78 11.27
CA THR A 38 0.40 -5.52 10.64
C THR A 38 0.73 -5.71 9.15
N ASN A 39 0.85 -4.60 8.41
CA ASN A 39 1.35 -4.64 7.03
C ASN A 39 2.77 -5.21 6.94
N GLN A 40 3.59 -5.08 7.99
CA GLN A 40 4.92 -5.68 8.00
C GLN A 40 4.84 -7.20 8.02
N ASP A 41 3.87 -7.76 8.76
CA ASP A 41 3.63 -9.20 8.83
C ASP A 41 3.14 -9.73 7.48
N LEU A 42 2.25 -8.99 6.78
CA LEU A 42 1.84 -9.32 5.42
C LEU A 42 3.03 -9.36 4.45
N VAL A 43 3.85 -8.31 4.43
CA VAL A 43 5.04 -8.24 3.56
C VAL A 43 6.00 -9.38 3.88
N LYS A 44 6.20 -9.69 5.17
CA LYS A 44 7.05 -10.78 5.62
C LYS A 44 6.53 -12.14 5.13
N GLN A 45 5.24 -12.42 5.32
CA GLN A 45 4.60 -13.65 4.86
C GLN A 45 4.75 -13.83 3.34
N ILE A 46 4.50 -12.77 2.56
CA ILE A 46 4.64 -12.82 1.11
C ILE A 46 6.08 -13.11 0.70
N ARG A 47 7.05 -12.41 1.31
CA ARG A 47 8.46 -12.49 0.96
C ARG A 47 9.08 -13.83 1.36
N GLU A 48 8.78 -14.31 2.55
CA GLU A 48 9.45 -15.46 3.15
C GLU A 48 8.73 -16.78 2.86
N HIS A 49 7.42 -16.75 2.57
CA HIS A 49 6.63 -17.96 2.32
C HIS A 49 6.05 -17.98 0.90
N ALA A 50 5.18 -17.03 0.56
CA ALA A 50 4.39 -17.11 -0.68
C ALA A 50 5.26 -17.07 -1.95
N ILE A 51 6.19 -16.12 -2.06
CA ILE A 51 7.06 -15.99 -3.24
C ILE A 51 7.95 -17.24 -3.44
N PRO A 52 8.66 -17.75 -2.42
CA PRO A 52 9.46 -18.97 -2.56
C PRO A 52 8.63 -20.18 -3.00
N ILE A 53 7.48 -20.42 -2.35
CA ILE A 53 6.60 -21.56 -2.67
C ILE A 53 6.08 -21.44 -4.11
N PHE A 54 5.61 -20.25 -4.49
CA PHE A 54 5.13 -19.99 -5.86
C PHE A 54 6.21 -20.26 -6.92
N ARG A 55 7.46 -19.86 -6.67
CA ARG A 55 8.56 -20.08 -7.62
C ARG A 55 8.86 -21.55 -7.87
N ILE A 56 8.65 -22.40 -6.86
CA ILE A 56 8.84 -23.86 -6.98
C ILE A 56 7.66 -24.46 -7.73
N LEU A 57 6.44 -24.23 -7.24
CA LEU A 57 5.22 -24.84 -7.80
C LEU A 57 4.91 -24.35 -9.23
N HIS A 58 5.21 -23.08 -9.50
CA HIS A 58 4.83 -22.38 -10.73
C HIS A 58 6.03 -21.68 -11.37
N SER A 59 7.14 -22.39 -11.53
CA SER A 59 8.42 -21.86 -12.04
C SER A 59 8.36 -21.14 -13.40
N LYS A 60 7.33 -21.43 -14.21
CA LYS A 60 7.10 -20.82 -15.53
C LYS A 60 6.10 -19.66 -15.53
N SER A 61 5.53 -19.33 -14.38
CA SER A 61 4.47 -18.33 -14.24
C SER A 61 4.99 -17.05 -13.57
N LYS A 62 4.25 -15.95 -13.73
CA LYS A 62 4.46 -14.72 -12.98
C LYS A 62 3.35 -14.57 -11.94
N MET A 63 3.72 -14.20 -10.73
CA MET A 63 2.76 -13.98 -9.65
C MET A 63 2.27 -12.53 -9.68
N LEU A 64 0.95 -12.35 -9.76
CA LEU A 64 0.28 -11.07 -9.53
C LEU A 64 -0.44 -11.16 -8.19
N LEU A 65 -0.14 -10.23 -7.27
CA LEU A 65 -0.79 -10.14 -5.97
C LEU A 65 -1.57 -8.84 -5.90
N MET A 66 -2.87 -8.95 -5.61
CA MET A 66 -3.77 -7.82 -5.42
C MET A 66 -4.36 -7.95 -4.01
N PHE A 67 -4.19 -6.90 -3.21
CA PHE A 67 -4.71 -6.85 -1.84
C PHE A 67 -5.81 -5.81 -1.78
N ASP A 68 -6.94 -6.19 -1.19
CA ASP A 68 -7.90 -5.22 -0.71
C ASP A 68 -7.36 -4.65 0.61
N ASN A 69 -7.03 -3.36 0.61
CA ASN A 69 -6.71 -2.68 1.85
C ASN A 69 -8.02 -2.36 2.54
N SER A 70 -8.43 -3.20 3.50
CA SER A 70 -9.64 -2.96 4.28
C SER A 70 -9.63 -1.51 4.79
N GLN A 71 -10.70 -0.77 4.50
CA GLN A 71 -10.79 0.68 4.78
C GLN A 71 -10.60 1.04 6.27
N ASN A 72 -10.65 0.03 7.15
CA ASN A 72 -10.53 0.16 8.60
C ASN A 72 -9.10 0.42 9.09
N HIS A 73 -8.08 0.17 8.26
CA HIS A 73 -6.69 0.47 8.58
C HIS A 73 -6.13 1.42 7.53
N ARG A 74 -6.31 2.74 7.74
CA ARG A 74 -5.66 3.82 6.96
C ARG A 74 -4.14 3.87 7.22
N ALA A 75 -3.48 2.72 7.19
CA ALA A 75 -2.04 2.57 7.33
C ALA A 75 -1.39 3.04 6.02
N LEU A 76 -0.61 4.10 6.13
CA LEU A 76 0.17 4.66 5.04
C LEU A 76 1.64 4.23 5.23
N PRO A 77 2.40 3.99 4.14
CA PRO A 77 3.85 3.83 4.21
C PRO A 77 4.52 4.96 5.01
N PRO A 78 5.66 4.73 5.69
CA PRO A 78 6.34 5.76 6.48
C PRO A 78 6.69 7.04 5.70
N ASN A 79 6.93 6.88 4.40
CA ASN A 79 7.24 7.93 3.42
C ASN A 79 6.04 8.30 2.54
N ALA A 80 4.83 7.80 2.77
CA ALA A 80 3.69 8.18 1.94
C ALA A 80 3.25 9.62 2.20
N LEU A 81 2.69 10.24 1.15
CA LEU A 81 2.17 11.59 1.21
C LEU A 81 1.01 11.68 2.22
N ASN A 82 1.20 12.43 3.30
CA ASN A 82 0.24 12.52 4.41
C ASN A 82 0.06 13.96 4.86
N ALA A 83 -1.11 14.52 4.53
CA ALA A 83 -1.47 15.90 4.86
C ALA A 83 -1.39 16.25 6.36
N LYS A 84 -1.49 15.26 7.26
CA LYS A 84 -1.42 15.51 8.71
C LYS A 84 -0.02 15.91 9.20
N VAL A 85 1.03 15.57 8.44
CA VAL A 85 2.43 15.84 8.82
C VAL A 85 3.12 16.80 7.86
N LEU A 86 2.40 17.28 6.85
CA LEU A 86 2.88 18.30 5.92
C LEU A 86 2.64 19.69 6.51
N ASN A 87 3.66 20.53 6.38
CA ASN A 87 3.52 21.96 6.65
C ASN A 87 2.80 22.65 5.49
N LEU A 88 2.16 23.79 5.80
CA LEU A 88 1.46 24.59 4.79
C LEU A 88 2.42 25.26 3.80
N ASN A 89 3.44 25.95 4.31
CA ASN A 89 4.41 26.72 3.52
C ASN A 89 5.78 26.03 3.47
N ASP A 90 6.56 26.36 2.44
CA ASP A 90 7.96 25.94 2.23
C ASP A 90 8.86 26.40 3.38
N GLY A 91 9.71 25.48 3.86
CA GLY A 91 10.62 25.72 5.00
C GLY A 91 10.08 25.38 6.39
N GLY A 92 10.95 24.91 7.30
CA GLY A 92 10.59 24.55 8.68
C GLY A 92 11.35 23.33 9.19
N LYS A 93 11.61 23.28 10.51
CA LYS A 93 12.32 22.17 11.16
C LYS A 93 11.42 20.91 11.16
N ASN A 94 12.02 19.73 11.04
CA ASN A 94 11.39 18.41 11.16
C ASN A 94 10.40 18.00 10.05
N VAL A 95 10.62 18.39 8.80
CA VAL A 95 9.81 17.86 7.69
C VAL A 95 10.29 16.48 7.31
N LYS A 96 9.42 15.47 7.49
CA LYS A 96 9.67 14.11 7.01
C LYS A 96 9.65 14.13 5.49
N LEU A 97 10.64 13.47 4.87
CA LEU A 97 10.63 13.23 3.44
C LEU A 97 9.43 12.34 3.09
N GLN A 98 8.58 12.83 2.21
CA GLN A 98 7.47 12.08 1.65
C GLN A 98 7.75 11.83 0.17
N CYS A 99 7.50 10.60 -0.26
CA CYS A 99 7.57 10.25 -1.66
C CYS A 99 6.38 10.87 -2.41
N PRO A 100 6.64 11.50 -3.56
CA PRO A 100 5.61 11.94 -4.48
C PRO A 100 4.80 10.73 -4.93
N GLY A 101 3.49 10.92 -5.07
CA GLY A 101 2.62 9.96 -5.74
C GLY A 101 2.27 10.43 -7.14
N TRP A 102 1.38 9.72 -7.82
CA TRP A 102 0.75 10.20 -9.04
C TRP A 102 -0.56 10.93 -8.70
N PHE A 103 -1.03 11.79 -9.61
CA PHE A 103 -2.34 12.43 -9.50
C PHE A 103 -2.99 12.58 -10.87
N MET A 104 -4.31 12.70 -10.89
CA MET A 104 -5.07 12.92 -12.12
C MET A 104 -5.33 14.42 -12.32
N LYS A 105 -4.96 14.95 -13.48
CA LYS A 105 -5.25 16.31 -13.91
C LYS A 105 -5.99 16.28 -15.24
N GLN A 106 -7.24 16.73 -15.24
CA GLN A 106 -8.09 16.78 -16.45
C GLN A 106 -8.18 15.43 -17.22
N GLY A 107 -8.16 14.31 -16.50
CA GLY A 107 -8.23 12.97 -17.10
C GLY A 107 -6.90 12.39 -17.57
N GLN A 108 -5.79 13.11 -17.38
CA GLN A 108 -4.43 12.62 -17.61
C GLN A 108 -3.74 12.29 -16.29
N THR A 109 -2.97 11.21 -16.28
CA THR A 109 -2.12 10.84 -15.14
C THR A 109 -0.83 11.65 -15.22
N ASP A 110 -0.61 12.50 -14.21
CA ASP A 110 0.63 13.25 -14.04
C ASP A 110 1.40 12.68 -12.84
N ASP A 111 2.70 12.51 -13.01
CA ASP A 111 3.61 12.19 -11.90
C ASP A 111 3.87 13.46 -11.09
N ALA A 112 3.86 13.36 -9.75
CA ALA A 112 4.35 14.46 -8.93
C ALA A 112 5.90 14.51 -8.98
N ASP A 113 6.44 15.73 -8.85
CA ASP A 113 7.88 16.04 -8.97
C ASP A 113 8.78 15.09 -8.16
N GLU A 114 10.05 14.94 -8.58
CA GLU A 114 10.99 13.91 -8.12
C GLU A 114 11.03 13.63 -6.61
N CYS A 115 11.14 12.33 -6.29
CA CYS A 115 11.35 11.82 -4.94
C CYS A 115 12.63 12.37 -4.31
N GLY A 116 12.49 13.18 -3.25
CA GLY A 116 13.63 13.67 -2.47
C GLY A 116 13.51 15.14 -2.04
N SER A 117 12.66 15.90 -2.72
CA SER A 117 12.31 17.26 -2.30
C SER A 117 11.18 17.22 -1.28
N PRO A 118 11.28 17.87 -0.11
CA PRO A 118 10.17 17.95 0.84
C PRO A 118 9.03 18.79 0.25
N GLN A 119 8.14 18.14 -0.49
CA GLN A 119 6.90 18.73 -1.01
C GLN A 119 5.97 19.08 0.15
N ARG A 120 5.22 20.17 0.00
CA ARG A 120 4.38 20.72 1.07
C ARG A 120 2.97 20.98 0.58
N LEU A 121 2.07 21.15 1.54
CA LEU A 121 0.65 21.14 1.25
C LEU A 121 0.27 22.21 0.22
N ARG A 122 0.80 23.44 0.33
CA ARG A 122 0.51 24.48 -0.65
C ARG A 122 0.99 24.14 -2.06
N THR A 123 2.23 23.67 -2.21
CA THR A 123 2.83 23.29 -3.49
C THR A 123 2.05 22.16 -4.16
N ILE A 124 1.76 21.10 -3.41
CA ILE A 124 0.95 19.96 -3.86
C ILE A 124 -0.44 20.41 -4.31
N LEU A 125 -1.06 21.33 -3.56
CA LEU A 125 -2.38 21.85 -3.93
C LEU A 125 -2.33 22.75 -5.16
N HIS A 126 -1.24 23.49 -5.40
CA HIS A 126 -1.05 24.27 -6.63
C HIS A 126 -0.81 23.37 -7.84
N GLU A 127 0.11 22.39 -7.75
CA GLU A 127 0.41 21.41 -8.80
C GLU A 127 -0.86 20.71 -9.30
N ARG A 128 -1.71 20.33 -8.33
CA ARG A 128 -2.98 19.63 -8.57
C ARG A 128 -4.14 20.56 -8.96
N GLY A 129 -3.92 21.87 -9.07
CA GLY A 129 -4.97 22.86 -9.39
C GLY A 129 -6.07 22.96 -8.32
N LEU A 130 -5.79 22.55 -7.09
CA LEU A 130 -6.74 22.56 -5.99
C LEU A 130 -6.66 23.85 -5.16
N TRP A 131 -5.51 24.52 -5.10
CA TRP A 131 -5.28 25.68 -4.22
C TRP A 131 -6.31 26.81 -4.41
N GLU A 132 -6.55 27.24 -5.65
CA GLU A 132 -7.54 28.29 -5.96
C GLU A 132 -8.98 27.82 -5.67
N ASN A 133 -9.23 26.51 -5.80
CA ASN A 133 -10.55 25.89 -5.55
C ASN A 133 -10.87 25.74 -4.06
N TYR A 134 -9.88 25.80 -3.16
CA TYR A 134 -10.09 25.61 -1.71
C TYR A 134 -10.99 26.68 -1.09
N PHE A 135 -10.97 27.92 -1.62
CA PHE A 135 -11.77 29.02 -1.10
C PHE A 135 -13.19 29.07 -1.68
N LEU A 136 -13.41 28.48 -2.87
CA LEU A 136 -14.70 28.51 -3.56
C LEU A 136 -15.63 27.34 -3.16
N ARG A 137 -15.08 26.23 -2.64
CA ARG A 137 -15.84 24.98 -2.43
C ARG A 137 -16.42 24.76 -1.03
N ARG A 138 -16.37 25.74 -0.13
CA ARG A 138 -16.88 25.58 1.26
C ARG A 138 -18.40 25.50 1.37
N PHE A 139 -19.14 25.72 0.27
CA PHE A 139 -20.60 25.60 0.20
C PHE A 139 -21.01 24.57 -0.85
N SER A 140 -20.82 23.26 -0.59
CA SER A 140 -21.62 22.14 -1.17
C SER A 140 -20.85 20.82 -1.20
N GLN A 141 -20.49 20.27 -0.04
CA GLN A 141 -20.26 18.82 0.02
C GLN A 141 -21.32 18.20 0.91
N PRO A 142 -22.24 17.37 0.36
CA PRO A 142 -22.95 16.41 1.16
C PRO A 142 -21.92 15.45 1.76
N LYS A 143 -22.20 14.95 2.96
CA LYS A 143 -21.39 13.92 3.61
C LYS A 143 -21.26 12.74 2.64
N PHE A 144 -20.07 12.51 2.10
CA PHE A 144 -19.80 11.32 1.29
C PHE A 144 -19.97 10.09 2.18
N HIS A 145 -21.08 9.37 1.95
CA HIS A 145 -21.20 7.97 2.29
C HIS A 145 -20.32 7.21 1.29
N CYS A 146 -19.47 6.32 1.79
CA CYS A 146 -18.61 5.49 0.96
C CYS A 146 -19.47 4.47 0.22
N GLU A 147 -19.65 4.65 -1.08
CA GLU A 147 -20.11 3.59 -1.96
C GLU A 147 -19.04 3.37 -3.04
N PHE A 148 -18.78 2.09 -3.30
CA PHE A 148 -17.71 1.53 -4.12
C PHE A 148 -17.81 1.97 -5.57
N ASP A 149 -16.69 2.42 -6.15
CA ASP A 149 -16.45 2.31 -7.60
C ASP A 149 -15.21 1.44 -7.81
N VAL A 150 -15.47 0.23 -8.29
CA VAL A 150 -14.46 -0.72 -8.78
C VAL A 150 -13.90 -0.15 -10.09
N ILE A 151 -12.60 0.15 -10.14
CA ILE A 151 -11.90 0.38 -11.40
C ILE A 151 -11.08 -0.88 -11.69
N GLU A 152 -11.55 -1.67 -12.65
CA GLU A 152 -10.75 -2.72 -13.26
C GLU A 152 -9.60 -2.09 -14.05
N MET A 153 -8.38 -2.56 -13.85
CA MET A 153 -7.25 -2.27 -14.73
C MET A 153 -6.62 -3.61 -15.15
N TYR A 154 -6.63 -3.85 -16.45
CA TYR A 154 -6.05 -5.01 -17.13
C TYR A 154 -4.52 -5.05 -16.99
#